data_AF-A0A2T2WZZ2-F1
#
_entry.id   AF-A0A2T2WZZ2-F1
#
_cell.length_a   1.000
_cell.length_b   1.000
_cell.length_c   1.000
_cell.angle_alpha   90.00
_cell.angle_beta   90.00
_cell.angle_gamma   90.00
#
_symmetry.space_group_name_H-M   'P 1'
#
loop_
_entity.id
_entity.type
_entity.pdbx_description
1 polymer ?
#
loop_
_entity_poly.entity_id
_entity_poly.type
_entity_poly.pdbx_seq_one_letter_code
_entity_poly.pdbx_strand_id
1 'polypeptide(L)'
;MSPLLANIYLNELDWELSQAGISFVRYADDFLVFAKEAEGITRGAAIVQQVMGRLKLDLSAEKTKTLYLMEQRTANGRTIPELEYLGVTIQGWFRKRDGTWSFGLKCTSEAMQAFREAIKETTPKPLTLSLAALVDRVNPVILGTGC
;
A
#
# COMPACT_ATOMS: atom_id res chain seq x y z
N MET A 1 1.07 10.12 18.64
CA MET A 1 0.18 9.20 19.39
C MET A 1 0.94 7.93 19.71
N SER A 2 0.68 7.30 20.86
CA SER A 2 1.30 6.01 21.19
C SER A 2 0.71 4.91 20.27
N PRO A 3 1.53 4.01 19.68
CA PRO A 3 1.06 2.94 18.79
C PRO A 3 -0.01 2.03 19.42
N LEU A 4 0.08 1.83 20.73
CA LEU A 4 -0.87 1.03 21.51
C LEU A 4 -2.24 1.70 21.64
N LEU A 5 -2.24 3.03 21.80
CA LEU A 5 -3.48 3.80 21.96
C LEU A 5 -4.25 3.88 20.64
N ALA A 6 -3.54 4.05 19.51
CA ALA A 6 -4.15 4.09 18.19
C ALA A 6 -4.89 2.78 17.87
N ASN A 7 -4.30 1.63 18.19
CA ASN A 7 -4.92 0.32 17.95
C ASN A 7 -6.19 0.08 18.77
N ILE A 8 -6.25 0.58 20.02
CA ILE A 8 -7.45 0.46 20.86
C ILE A 8 -8.53 1.45 20.40
N TYR A 9 -8.14 2.69 20.09
CA TYR A 9 -9.08 3.73 19.65
C TYR A 9 -9.73 3.40 18.31
N LEU A 10 -8.98 2.83 17.36
CA LEU A 10 -9.49 2.50 16.03
C LEU A 10 -10.26 1.18 15.97
N ASN A 11 -10.31 0.41 17.06
CA ASN A 11 -11.11 -0.82 17.09
C ASN A 11 -12.61 -0.55 16.90
N GLU A 12 -13.13 0.60 17.35
CA GLU A 12 -14.54 0.98 17.12
C GLU A 12 -14.85 1.12 15.62
N LEU A 13 -13.91 1.68 14.84
CA LEU A 13 -14.05 1.80 13.39
C LEU A 13 -14.16 0.43 12.73
N ASP A 14 -13.30 -0.51 13.14
CA ASP A 14 -13.27 -1.87 12.60
C ASP A 14 -14.63 -2.57 12.80
N TRP A 15 -15.26 -2.37 13.96
CA TRP A 15 -16.57 -2.95 14.28
C TRP A 15 -17.70 -2.36 13.44
N GLU A 16 -17.75 -1.04 13.30
CA GLU A 16 -18.77 -0.34 12.50
C GLU A 16 -18.67 -0.70 11.01
N LEU A 17 -17.45 -0.75 10.46
CA LEU A 17 -17.21 -1.19 9.09
C LEU A 17 -17.60 -2.66 8.88
N SER A 18 -17.25 -3.53 9.83
CA SER A 18 -17.61 -4.95 9.76
C SER A 18 -19.12 -5.16 9.85
N GLN A 19 -19.83 -4.44 10.72
CA GLN A 19 -21.29 -4.52 10.84
C GLN A 19 -22.00 -4.03 9.58
N ALA A 20 -21.45 -3.00 8.93
CA ALA A 20 -21.93 -2.51 7.65
C ALA A 20 -21.58 -3.43 6.45
N GLY A 21 -20.85 -4.53 6.68
CA GLY A 21 -20.42 -5.48 5.64
C GLY A 21 -19.38 -4.90 4.68
N ILE A 22 -18.64 -3.89 5.12
CA ILE A 22 -17.63 -3.20 4.29
C ILE A 22 -16.28 -3.89 4.49
N SER A 23 -15.61 -4.21 3.38
CA SER A 23 -14.28 -4.81 3.43
C SER A 23 -13.23 -3.73 3.68
N PHE A 24 -12.32 -3.96 4.62
CA PHE A 24 -11.25 -3.02 4.93
C PHE A 24 -9.97 -3.75 5.35
N VAL A 25 -8.84 -3.06 5.27
CA VAL A 25 -7.53 -3.49 5.76
C VAL A 25 -6.96 -2.33 6.58
N ARG A 26 -6.42 -2.61 7.77
CA ARG A 26 -5.83 -1.61 8.65
C ARG A 26 -4.47 -2.05 9.15
N TYR A 27 -3.53 -1.12 9.21
CA TYR A 27 -2.21 -1.27 9.79
C TYR A 27 -1.90 -0.03 10.64
N ALA A 28 -1.85 -0.21 11.96
CA ALA A 28 -1.79 0.89 12.92
C ALA A 28 -2.89 1.93 12.65
N ASP A 29 -2.51 3.15 12.29
CA ASP A 29 -3.38 4.28 11.94
C ASP A 29 -3.74 4.37 10.45
N ASP A 30 -3.02 3.67 9.57
CA ASP A 30 -3.28 3.66 8.12
C ASP A 30 -4.25 2.53 7.72
N PHE A 31 -5.32 2.86 7.00
CA PHE A 31 -6.32 1.88 6.56
C PHE A 31 -6.79 2.11 5.13
N LEU A 32 -7.25 1.03 4.50
CA LEU A 32 -7.87 0.98 3.19
C LEU A 32 -9.29 0.45 3.33
N VAL A 33 -10.24 1.09 2.67
CA VAL A 33 -11.64 0.65 2.60
C VAL A 33 -11.97 0.26 1.17
N PHE A 34 -12.53 -0.92 0.98
CA PHE A 34 -12.84 -1.52 -0.31
C PHE A 34 -14.33 -1.73 -0.47
N ALA A 35 -14.86 -1.36 -1.63
CA ALA A 35 -16.19 -1.74 -2.07
C ALA A 35 -16.20 -1.98 -3.59
N LYS A 36 -17.13 -2.83 -4.04
CA LYS A 36 -17.31 -3.12 -5.47
C LYS A 36 -18.02 -1.99 -6.22
N GLU A 37 -18.87 -1.25 -5.51
CA GLU A 37 -19.74 -0.23 -6.06
C GLU A 37 -19.48 1.13 -5.41
N ALA A 38 -19.73 2.21 -6.17
CA ALA A 38 -19.54 3.58 -5.71
C ALA A 38 -20.41 3.92 -4.48
N GLU A 39 -21.61 3.33 -4.38
CA GLU A 39 -22.48 3.49 -3.22
C GLU A 39 -21.84 2.92 -1.96
N GLY A 40 -21.23 1.73 -2.07
CA GLY A 40 -20.52 1.10 -0.95
C GLY A 40 -19.32 1.92 -0.48
N ILE A 41 -18.58 2.55 -1.41
CA ILE A 41 -17.50 3.48 -1.06
C ILE A 41 -18.04 4.70 -0.33
N THR A 42 -19.13 5.31 -0.83
CA THR A 42 -19.76 6.47 -0.19
C THR A 42 -20.24 6.14 1.21
N ARG A 43 -20.86 4.97 1.39
CA ARG A 43 -21.32 4.47 2.69
C ARG A 43 -20.16 4.23 3.64
N GLY A 44 -19.08 3.61 3.17
CA GLY A 44 -17.86 3.40 3.97
C GLY A 44 -17.21 4.70 4.39
N ALA A 45 -17.09 5.66 3.47
CA ALA A 45 -16.57 6.99 3.77
C ALA A 45 -17.42 7.72 4.82
N ALA A 46 -18.75 7.61 4.74
CA ALA A 46 -19.65 8.20 5.74
C ALA A 46 -19.47 7.58 7.13
N ILE A 47 -19.35 6.25 7.21
CA ILE A 47 -19.08 5.53 8.47
C ILE A 47 -17.74 5.97 9.06
N VAL A 48 -16.68 6.01 8.24
CA VAL A 48 -15.36 6.47 8.67
C VAL A 48 -15.45 7.88 9.22
N GLN A 49 -16.07 8.83 8.51
CA GLN A 49 -16.23 10.21 8.98
C GLN A 49 -17.00 10.30 10.30
N GLN A 50 -18.08 9.53 10.45
CA GLN A 50 -18.89 9.51 11.66
C GLN A 50 -18.09 8.99 12.87
N VAL A 51 -17.36 7.88 12.70
CA VAL A 51 -16.56 7.29 13.78
C VAL A 51 -15.37 8.19 14.12
N MET A 52 -14.66 8.72 13.12
CA MET A 52 -13.55 9.66 13.36
C MET A 52 -14.03 10.90 14.11
N GLY A 53 -15.19 11.46 13.75
CA GLY A 53 -15.81 12.59 14.46
C GLY A 53 -16.14 12.26 15.92
N ARG A 54 -16.66 11.06 16.21
CA ARG A 54 -16.90 10.58 17.58
C ARG A 54 -15.62 10.46 18.38
N LEU A 55 -14.57 9.93 17.76
CA LEU A 55 -13.24 9.76 18.35
C LEU A 55 -12.45 11.08 18.43
N LYS A 56 -12.99 12.19 17.89
CA LYS A 56 -12.34 13.50 17.77
C LYS A 56 -10.98 13.41 17.06
N LEU A 57 -10.91 12.56 16.04
CA LEU A 57 -9.77 12.40 15.15
C LEU A 57 -10.07 13.09 13.82
N ASP A 58 -9.08 13.82 13.31
CA ASP A 58 -9.19 14.46 12.01
C ASP A 58 -8.59 13.58 10.91
N LEU A 59 -9.35 13.37 9.84
CA LEU A 59 -8.84 12.73 8.63
C LEU A 59 -7.93 13.71 7.90
N SER A 60 -6.74 13.25 7.51
CA SER A 60 -5.90 14.02 6.61
C SER A 60 -6.51 14.01 5.20
N ALA A 61 -7.21 15.09 4.85
CA ALA A 61 -7.86 15.25 3.55
C ALA A 61 -6.87 15.18 2.38
N GLU A 62 -5.61 15.57 2.60
CA GLU A 62 -4.55 15.50 1.60
C GLU A 62 -4.12 14.05 1.30
N LYS A 63 -4.19 13.16 2.29
CA LYS A 63 -3.82 11.75 2.16
C LYS A 63 -4.99 10.85 1.79
N THR A 64 -6.21 11.25 2.12
CA THR A 64 -7.42 10.47 1.86
C THR A 64 -7.82 10.59 0.40
N LYS A 65 -7.79 9.48 -0.35
CA LYS A 65 -8.14 9.45 -1.78
C LYS A 65 -9.08 8.29 -2.07
N THR A 66 -10.10 8.56 -2.88
CA THR A 66 -10.97 7.53 -3.45
C THR A 66 -10.46 7.20 -4.85
N LEU A 67 -10.07 5.93 -5.06
CA LEU A 67 -9.52 5.46 -6.32
C LEU A 67 -10.32 4.27 -6.83
N TYR A 68 -10.68 4.31 -8.11
CA TYR A 68 -11.24 3.15 -8.81
C TYR A 68 -10.08 2.30 -9.32
N LEU A 69 -9.91 1.10 -8.77
CA LEU A 69 -8.79 0.20 -9.10
C LEU A 69 -9.07 -0.68 -10.34
N MET A 70 -9.80 -0.18 -11.33
CA MET A 70 -10.00 -0.90 -12.59
C MET A 70 -9.26 -0.20 -13.72
N GLU A 71 -8.74 -0.97 -14.66
CA GLU A 71 -8.18 -0.42 -15.89
C GLU A 71 -9.16 0.54 -16.58
N GLN A 72 -8.62 1.63 -17.11
CA GLN A 72 -9.38 2.59 -17.89
C GLN A 72 -8.78 2.68 -19.29
N ARG A 73 -9.65 2.64 -20.29
CA ARG A 73 -9.26 2.89 -21.69
C ARG A 73 -9.40 4.39 -21.95
N THR A 74 -8.29 5.02 -22.30
CA THR A 74 -8.22 6.44 -22.69
C THR A 74 -7.83 6.53 -24.17
N ALA A 75 -7.97 7.72 -24.75
CA ALA A 75 -7.57 7.98 -26.14
C ALA A 75 -6.09 7.65 -26.42
N ASN A 76 -5.23 7.73 -25.38
CA ASN A 76 -3.79 7.51 -25.47
C ASN A 76 -3.37 6.07 -25.08
N GLY A 77 -4.33 5.16 -24.87
CA GLY A 77 -4.08 3.76 -24.55
C GLY A 77 -4.76 3.31 -23.26
N ARG A 78 -4.08 2.45 -22.51
CA ARG A 78 -4.61 1.85 -21.29
C ARG A 78 -3.92 2.47 -20.07
N THR A 79 -4.72 2.97 -19.14
CA THR A 79 -4.23 3.45 -17.84
C THR A 79 -4.63 2.45 -16.77
N ILE A 80 -3.66 1.95 -16.02
CA ILE A 80 -3.90 1.08 -14.86
C ILE A 80 -3.67 1.95 -13.62
N PRO A 81 -4.69 2.18 -12.78
CA PRO A 81 -4.54 2.95 -11.55
C PRO A 81 -3.64 2.21 -10.56
N GLU A 82 -2.87 2.96 -9.77
CA GLU A 82 -1.97 2.42 -8.76
C GLU A 82 -2.30 3.07 -7.40
N LEU A 83 -2.16 2.28 -6.33
CA LEU A 83 -2.38 2.69 -4.95
C LEU A 83 -1.16 2.32 -4.12
N GLU A 84 -0.55 3.29 -3.45
CA GLU A 84 0.57 3.05 -2.54
C GLU A 84 0.06 2.81 -1.12
N TYR A 85 0.53 1.74 -0.49
CA TYR A 85 0.19 1.38 0.88
C TYR A 85 1.38 0.64 1.52
N LEU A 86 1.88 1.15 2.65
CA LEU A 86 2.99 0.57 3.43
C LEU A 86 4.26 0.26 2.61
N GLY A 87 4.63 1.14 1.66
CA GLY A 87 5.82 0.95 0.82
C GLY A 87 5.65 -0.03 -0.35
N VAL A 88 4.43 -0.53 -0.55
CA VAL A 88 4.05 -1.36 -1.70
C VAL A 88 3.08 -0.58 -2.59
N THR A 89 3.30 -0.63 -3.89
CA THR A 89 2.39 -0.11 -4.90
C THR A 89 1.50 -1.25 -5.41
N ILE A 90 0.22 -1.16 -5.10
CA ILE A 90 -0.82 -2.06 -5.58
C ILE A 90 -1.31 -1.55 -6.93
N GLN A 91 -1.10 -2.34 -7.98
CA GLN A 91 -1.69 -2.05 -9.27
C GLN A 91 -3.14 -2.55 -9.32
N GLY A 92 -4.02 -1.71 -9.84
CA GLY A 92 -5.41 -2.05 -10.07
C GLY A 92 -5.60 -3.23 -11.04
N TRP A 93 -6.82 -3.73 -11.09
CA TRP A 93 -7.23 -4.83 -11.94
C TRP A 93 -7.04 -4.52 -13.41
N PHE A 94 -6.34 -5.40 -14.10
CA PHE A 94 -6.08 -5.33 -15.52
C PHE A 94 -6.35 -6.69 -16.18
N ARG A 95 -7.01 -6.66 -17.34
CA ARG A 95 -7.13 -7.80 -18.25
C ARG A 95 -5.80 -8.16 -18.91
N LYS A 96 -5.44 -9.44 -18.84
CA LYS A 96 -4.32 -10.05 -19.56
C LYS A 96 -4.69 -10.30 -21.02
N ARG A 97 -3.68 -10.64 -21.84
CA ARG A 97 -3.89 -10.97 -23.27
C ARG A 97 -4.78 -12.21 -23.46
N ASP A 98 -4.75 -13.13 -22.49
CA ASP A 98 -5.60 -14.33 -22.44
C ASP A 98 -7.06 -14.02 -22.05
N GLY A 99 -7.39 -12.76 -21.75
CA GLY A 99 -8.73 -12.33 -21.37
C GLY A 99 -9.05 -12.45 -19.88
N THR A 100 -8.16 -13.01 -19.05
CA THR A 100 -8.33 -13.13 -17.60
C THR A 100 -8.02 -11.83 -16.87
N TRP A 101 -8.62 -11.64 -15.69
CA TRP A 101 -8.33 -10.50 -14.81
C TRP A 101 -7.19 -10.82 -13.86
N SER A 102 -6.29 -9.88 -13.68
CA SER A 102 -5.17 -9.96 -12.73
C SER A 102 -4.95 -8.60 -12.09
N PHE A 103 -4.32 -8.57 -10.93
CA PHE A 103 -3.73 -7.37 -10.33
C PHE A 103 -2.22 -7.59 -10.19
N GLY A 104 -1.49 -6.53 -9.83
CA GLY A 104 -0.04 -6.57 -9.64
C GLY A 104 0.38 -5.93 -8.33
N LEU A 105 1.52 -6.36 -7.81
CA LEU A 105 2.19 -5.73 -6.67
C LEU A 105 3.59 -5.31 -7.13
N LYS A 106 3.98 -4.09 -6.78
CA LYS A 106 5.30 -3.53 -7.06
C LYS A 106 5.86 -2.92 -5.78
N CYS A 107 7.18 -2.92 -5.63
CA CYS A 107 7.83 -2.03 -4.67
C CYS A 107 7.62 -0.56 -5.11
N THR A 108 7.53 0.35 -4.15
CA THR A 108 7.60 1.79 -4.47
C THR A 108 8.96 2.14 -5.09
N SER A 109 8.99 3.22 -5.88
CA SER A 109 10.22 3.75 -6.47
C SER A 109 11.25 4.10 -5.39
N GLU A 110 10.78 4.64 -4.26
CA GLU A 110 11.58 5.00 -3.10
C GLU A 110 12.19 3.78 -2.42
N ALA A 111 11.41 2.72 -2.16
CA ALA A 111 11.92 1.47 -1.59
C ALA A 111 12.97 0.82 -2.49
N MET A 112 12.74 0.81 -3.81
CA MET A 112 13.72 0.33 -4.78
C MET A 112 14.98 1.18 -4.84
N GLN A 113 14.86 2.50 -4.66
CA GLN A 113 16.01 3.40 -4.62
C GLN A 113 16.84 3.15 -3.36
N ALA A 114 16.21 3.08 -2.19
CA ALA A 114 16.87 2.77 -0.92
C ALA A 114 17.59 1.42 -0.97
N PHE A 115 16.95 0.40 -1.56
CA PHE A 115 17.58 -0.91 -1.79
C PHE A 115 18.83 -0.82 -2.67
N ARG A 116 18.75 -0.08 -3.79
CA ARG A 116 19.91 0.13 -4.68
C ARG A 116 21.03 0.90 -3.99
N GLU A 117 20.70 1.87 -3.16
CA GLU A 117 21.67 2.62 -2.36
C GLU A 117 22.36 1.73 -1.33
N ALA A 118 21.60 0.92 -0.58
CA ALA A 118 22.15 -0.05 0.37
C ALA A 118 23.11 -1.05 -0.29
N ILE A 119 22.77 -1.54 -1.49
CA ILE A 119 23.69 -2.40 -2.27
C ILE A 119 24.96 -1.62 -2.65
N LYS A 120 24.83 -0.40 -3.17
CA LYS A 120 25.99 0.43 -3.58
C LYS A 120 26.94 0.73 -2.42
N GLU A 121 26.41 1.01 -1.23
CA GLU A 121 27.22 1.22 -0.01
C GLU A 121 27.93 -0.06 0.42
N THR A 122 27.27 -1.20 0.25
CA THR A 122 27.82 -2.52 0.59
C THR A 122 28.89 -2.98 -0.40
N THR A 123 28.81 -2.53 -1.66
CA THR A 123 29.72 -2.89 -2.76
C THR A 123 30.40 -1.65 -3.39
N PRO A 124 31.26 -0.92 -2.66
CA PRO A 124 31.94 0.25 -3.20
C PRO A 124 32.92 -0.15 -4.33
N LYS A 125 33.06 0.69 -5.36
CA LYS A 125 33.87 0.42 -6.57
C LYS A 125 35.35 0.01 -6.35
N PRO A 126 36.08 0.49 -5.32
CA PRO A 126 37.48 0.07 -5.10
C PRO A 126 37.62 -1.31 -4.43
N LEU A 127 36.53 -2.04 -4.21
CA LEU A 127 36.55 -3.29 -3.46
C LEU A 127 37.08 -4.45 -4.32
N THR A 128 38.24 -4.99 -3.96
CA THR A 128 38.90 -6.15 -4.61
C THR A 128 38.59 -7.45 -3.86
N LEU A 129 37.31 -7.79 -3.71
CA LEU A 129 36.89 -9.05 -3.08
C LEU A 129 36.66 -10.15 -4.12
N SER A 130 36.77 -11.41 -3.66
CA SER A 130 36.31 -12.56 -4.43
C SER A 130 34.78 -12.55 -4.58
N LEU A 131 34.27 -13.19 -5.62
CA LEU A 131 32.83 -13.28 -5.87
C LEU A 131 32.07 -13.89 -4.67
N ALA A 132 32.64 -14.90 -4.01
CA ALA A 132 32.04 -15.53 -2.84
C ALA A 132 31.92 -14.56 -1.66
N ALA A 133 32.98 -13.81 -1.35
CA ALA A 133 32.96 -12.81 -0.28
C ALA A 133 32.01 -11.64 -0.58
N LEU A 134 31.82 -11.31 -1.87
CA LEU A 134 30.83 -10.32 -2.29
C LEU A 134 29.40 -10.84 -2.07
N VAL A 135 29.13 -12.10 -2.43
CA VAL A 135 27.83 -12.75 -2.22
C VAL A 135 27.47 -12.76 -0.74
N ASP A 136 28.37 -13.22 0.14
CA ASP A 136 28.13 -13.27 1.59
C ASP A 136 27.85 -11.89 2.20
N ARG A 137 28.42 -10.83 1.61
CA ARG A 137 28.24 -9.46 2.07
C ARG A 137 26.92 -8.84 1.61
N VAL A 138 26.45 -9.19 0.41
CA VAL A 138 25.21 -8.66 -0.17
C VAL A 138 23.99 -9.45 0.30
N ASN A 139 24.13 -10.75 0.57
CA ASN A 139 23.01 -11.62 0.95
C ASN A 139 22.20 -11.12 2.16
N PRO A 140 22.81 -10.59 3.24
CA PRO A 140 22.07 -10.03 4.36
C PRO A 140 21.22 -8.80 3.98
N VAL A 141 21.66 -7.99 3.02
CA VAL A 141 20.92 -6.82 2.53
C VAL A 141 19.72 -7.27 1.70
N ILE A 142 19.91 -8.29 0.85
CA ILE A 142 18.82 -8.90 0.07
C ILE A 142 17.78 -9.55 0.98
N LEU A 143 18.22 -10.28 2.00
CA LEU A 143 17.33 -10.97 2.93
C LEU A 143 16.65 -10.02 3.94
N GLY A 144 17.32 -8.94 4.32
CA GLY A 144 16.81 -7.94 5.26
C GLY A 144 15.93 -6.87 4.61
N THR A 145 16.04 -6.67 3.30
CA THR A 145 15.27 -5.67 2.55
C THR A 145 14.22 -6.37 1.69
N GLY A 146 13.16 -6.85 2.34
CA GLY A 146 11.97 -7.34 1.66
C GLY A 146 11.07 -6.17 1.25
N CYS A 147 10.73 -6.10 -0.04
CA CYS A 147 9.35 -5.81 -0.41
C CYS A 147 8.61 -7.16 -0.48
#